data_AF-A0A2G1VW48-F1
#
_entry.id   AF-A0A2G1VW48-F1
#
_cell.length_a   1.000
_cell.length_b   1.000
_cell.length_c   1.000
_cell.angle_alpha   90.00
_cell.angle_beta   90.00
_cell.angle_gamma   90.00
#
_symmetry.space_group_name_H-M   'P 1'
#
loop_
_entity.id
_entity.type
_entity.pdbx_description
1 polymer ?
#
loop_
_entity_poly.entity_id
_entity_poly.type
_entity_poly.pdbx_seq_one_letter_code
_entity_poly.pdbx_strand_id
1 'polypeptide(L)'
;MTEKLSITAILPYHFHNRNFIDGSSQNIDGLGDLSILAFYSLITPKMDGLYANQQTKFKHMLEIGGGVKIPTGAYDRANNEGSVNPSFQVGTGSWDYVLAANYSIGYENWGLGVLANYTIKTENNAQYHFGDQFTYGVNLSKVYNTIKIDKIIPYAGLAGEVYAENKNYGLPVADTQGNVLFARLGSEISFGK
;
A
#
# COMPACT_ATOMS: atom_id res chain seq x y z
N MET A 1 -6.24 26.36 -8.97
CA MET A 1 -6.90 25.17 -9.54
C MET A 1 -6.41 23.98 -8.71
N THR A 2 -7.25 23.39 -7.88
CA THR A 2 -6.85 22.19 -7.12
C THR A 2 -6.89 21.02 -8.10
N GLU A 3 -5.73 20.42 -8.38
CA GLU A 3 -5.68 19.19 -9.16
C GLU A 3 -6.46 18.12 -8.39
N LYS A 4 -7.52 17.59 -9.02
CA LYS A 4 -8.42 16.61 -8.42
C LYS A 4 -8.09 15.18 -8.84
N LEU A 5 -7.11 15.01 -9.72
CA LEU A 5 -6.70 13.72 -10.26
C LEU A 5 -5.20 13.56 -10.01
N SER A 6 -4.82 12.49 -9.34
CA SER A 6 -3.44 12.06 -9.15
C SER A 6 -3.24 10.72 -9.84
N ILE A 7 -2.12 10.55 -10.54
CA ILE A 7 -1.73 9.30 -11.19
C ILE A 7 -0.33 8.95 -10.72
N THR A 8 -0.17 7.74 -10.20
CA THR A 8 1.10 7.22 -9.68
C THR A 8 1.44 5.93 -10.38
N ALA A 9 2.69 5.81 -10.87
CA ALA A 9 3.26 4.58 -11.37
C ALA A 9 4.40 4.13 -10.44
N ILE A 10 4.42 2.85 -10.09
CA ILE A 10 5.40 2.25 -9.17
C ILE A 10 5.95 0.99 -9.82
N LEU A 11 7.26 0.96 -10.05
CA LEU A 11 7.99 -0.22 -10.51
C LEU A 11 9.00 -0.63 -9.42
N PRO A 12 8.71 -1.68 -8.62
CA PRO A 12 9.62 -2.12 -7.57
C PRO A 12 10.75 -2.99 -8.13
N TYR A 13 11.89 -2.98 -7.43
CA TYR A 13 12.95 -3.98 -7.58
C TYR A 13 13.08 -4.74 -6.25
N HIS A 14 12.96 -6.05 -6.30
CA HIS A 14 12.95 -6.94 -5.13
C HIS A 14 14.30 -7.62 -4.93
N PHE A 15 14.65 -7.83 -3.67
CA PHE A 15 15.76 -8.67 -3.23
C PHE A 15 15.26 -9.59 -2.12
N HIS A 16 15.09 -10.87 -2.42
CA HIS A 16 14.57 -11.88 -1.49
C HIS A 16 15.67 -12.91 -1.16
N ASN A 17 15.90 -13.14 0.13
CA ASN A 17 16.78 -14.19 0.64
C ASN A 17 16.00 -15.09 1.61
N ARG A 18 16.17 -16.41 1.47
CA ARG A 18 15.59 -17.42 2.35
C ARG A 18 16.67 -18.44 2.72
N ASN A 19 16.82 -18.71 4.01
CA ASN A 19 17.70 -19.76 4.54
C ASN A 19 16.84 -20.92 5.06
N PHE A 20 17.20 -22.14 4.70
CA PHE A 20 16.52 -23.35 5.12
C PHE A 20 17.20 -23.99 6.33
N ILE A 21 16.45 -24.86 7.03
CA ILE A 21 16.92 -25.55 8.23
C ILE A 21 18.11 -26.48 7.91
N ASP A 22 18.18 -27.01 6.69
CA ASP A 22 19.27 -27.86 6.20
C ASP A 22 20.56 -27.08 5.85
N GLY A 23 20.56 -25.76 6.02
CA GLY A 23 21.69 -24.88 5.73
C GLY A 23 21.79 -24.44 4.27
N SER A 24 20.89 -24.89 3.40
CA SER A 24 20.77 -24.34 2.04
C SER A 24 20.16 -22.95 2.06
N SER A 25 20.40 -22.17 0.99
CA SER A 25 19.81 -20.83 0.84
C SER A 25 19.27 -20.65 -0.57
N GLN A 26 18.26 -19.80 -0.70
CA GLN A 26 17.69 -19.39 -1.96
C GLN A 26 17.65 -17.87 -2.02
N ASN A 27 18.06 -17.34 -3.17
CA ASN A 27 18.05 -15.92 -3.48
C ASN A 27 17.26 -15.69 -4.76
N ILE A 28 16.41 -14.68 -4.76
CA ILE A 28 15.71 -14.22 -5.96
C ILE A 28 15.72 -12.70 -5.93
N ASP A 29 16.14 -12.10 -7.03
CA ASP A 29 16.10 -10.65 -7.22
C ASP A 29 15.60 -10.32 -8.62
N GLY A 30 15.04 -9.12 -8.78
CA GLY A 30 14.53 -8.68 -10.06
C GLY A 30 13.44 -7.63 -9.94
N LEU A 31 12.95 -7.19 -11.11
CA LEU A 31 11.78 -6.32 -11.19
C LEU A 31 10.56 -7.05 -10.65
N GLY A 32 9.73 -6.32 -9.92
CA GLY A 32 8.39 -6.76 -9.58
C GLY A 32 7.35 -6.23 -10.56
N ASP A 33 6.09 -6.30 -10.13
CA ASP A 33 4.95 -5.92 -10.96
C ASP A 33 4.74 -4.41 -10.97
N LEU A 34 4.68 -3.82 -12.17
CA LEU A 34 4.37 -2.41 -12.39
C LEU A 34 2.95 -2.11 -11.93
N SER A 35 2.80 -1.18 -10.98
CA SER A 35 1.49 -0.73 -10.50
C SER A 35 1.20 0.66 -11.01
N ILE A 36 0.02 0.87 -11.61
CA ILE A 36 -0.49 2.19 -12.00
C ILE A 36 -1.77 2.43 -11.21
N LEU A 37 -1.81 3.47 -10.39
CA LEU A 37 -2.97 3.87 -9.60
C LEU A 37 -3.39 5.29 -9.96
N ALA A 38 -4.69 5.51 -10.10
CA ALA A 38 -5.29 6.82 -10.24
C ALA A 38 -6.22 7.10 -9.07
N PHE A 39 -6.11 8.29 -8.49
CA PHE A 39 -6.97 8.77 -7.40
C PHE A 39 -7.70 10.05 -7.82
N TYR A 40 -8.99 10.09 -7.53
CA TYR A 40 -9.83 11.26 -7.67
C TYR A 40 -10.22 11.82 -6.30
N SER A 41 -9.95 13.11 -6.07
CA SER A 41 -10.33 13.79 -4.83
C SER A 41 -11.82 14.16 -4.84
N LEU A 42 -12.64 13.38 -4.13
CA LEU A 42 -14.07 13.65 -3.93
C LEU A 42 -14.30 14.81 -2.97
N ILE A 43 -13.49 14.85 -1.90
CA ILE A 43 -13.53 15.91 -0.90
C ILE A 43 -12.15 16.54 -0.87
N THR A 44 -12.09 17.84 -1.08
CA THR A 44 -10.87 18.64 -0.95
C THR A 44 -11.00 19.58 0.24
N PRO A 45 -9.94 19.79 1.03
CA PRO A 45 -9.96 20.74 2.14
C PRO A 45 -10.42 22.12 1.68
N LYS A 46 -11.33 22.73 2.43
CA LYS A 46 -11.72 24.13 2.19
C LYS A 46 -10.55 25.05 2.52
N MET A 47 -10.31 26.03 1.67
CA MET A 47 -9.38 27.11 1.99
C MET A 47 -10.02 28.02 3.02
N ASP A 48 -9.24 28.41 4.04
CA ASP A 48 -9.70 29.35 5.04
C ASP A 48 -9.76 30.77 4.44
N GLY A 49 -10.83 31.50 4.76
CA GLY A 49 -10.99 32.90 4.37
C GLY A 49 -10.37 33.87 5.38
N LEU A 50 -10.41 35.17 5.07
CA LEU A 50 -9.79 36.21 5.92
C LEU A 50 -10.54 36.44 7.25
N TYR A 51 -11.84 36.10 7.31
CA TYR A 51 -12.67 36.33 8.49
C TYR A 51 -12.82 35.08 9.37
N ALA A 52 -13.04 35.26 10.67
CA ALA A 52 -13.16 34.18 11.65
C ALA A 52 -14.29 33.18 11.33
N ASN A 53 -15.38 33.63 10.73
CA ASN A 53 -16.48 32.77 10.27
C ASN A 53 -16.17 31.98 8.99
N GLN A 54 -15.01 32.22 8.37
CA GLN A 54 -14.51 31.52 7.18
C GLN A 54 -13.36 30.57 7.52
N GLN A 55 -13.07 30.35 8.81
CA GLN A 55 -12.06 29.41 9.27
C GLN A 55 -12.69 28.03 9.43
N THR A 56 -12.17 27.04 8.69
CA THR A 56 -12.65 25.66 8.77
C THR A 56 -11.85 24.91 9.84
N LYS A 57 -12.51 24.57 10.95
CA LYS A 57 -11.87 23.84 12.07
C LYS A 57 -11.31 22.47 11.67
N PHE A 58 -12.06 21.72 10.87
CA PHE A 58 -11.68 20.40 10.40
C PHE A 58 -11.51 20.37 8.89
N LYS A 59 -10.30 20.04 8.44
CA LYS A 59 -9.95 19.99 7.02
C LYS A 59 -10.02 18.54 6.55
N HIS A 60 -11.10 18.20 5.87
CA HIS A 60 -11.34 16.86 5.35
C HIS A 60 -10.80 16.72 3.93
N MET A 61 -10.22 15.56 3.64
CA MET A 61 -9.86 15.12 2.30
C MET A 61 -10.32 13.68 2.11
N LEU A 62 -10.93 13.39 0.97
CA LEU A 62 -11.33 12.03 0.59
C LEU A 62 -10.91 11.82 -0.86
N GLU A 63 -10.11 10.80 -1.07
CA GLU A 63 -9.68 10.33 -2.37
C GLU A 63 -10.17 8.91 -2.55
N ILE A 64 -10.76 8.64 -3.71
CA ILE A 64 -11.07 7.28 -4.13
C ILE A 64 -10.33 7.02 -5.42
N GLY A 65 -9.94 5.78 -5.64
CA GLY A 65 -9.10 5.46 -6.75
C GLY A 65 -9.16 3.99 -7.10
N GLY A 66 -8.52 3.70 -8.21
CA GLY A 66 -8.28 2.34 -8.61
C GLY A 66 -7.06 2.26 -9.49
N GLY A 67 -6.61 1.04 -9.73
CA GLY A 67 -5.40 0.81 -10.47
C GLY A 67 -5.30 -0.59 -11.00
N VAL A 68 -4.24 -0.80 -11.75
CA VAL A 68 -3.86 -2.10 -12.30
C VAL A 68 -2.42 -2.40 -11.91
N LYS A 69 -2.18 -3.64 -11.52
CA LYS A 69 -0.87 -4.22 -11.36
C LYS A 69 -0.61 -5.11 -12.56
N ILE A 70 0.45 -4.81 -13.28
CA ILE A 70 0.83 -5.41 -14.54
C ILE A 70 1.95 -6.42 -14.26
N PRO A 71 1.85 -7.67 -14.76
CA PRO A 71 2.80 -8.74 -14.45
C PRO A 71 4.13 -8.58 -15.19
N THR A 72 4.88 -7.54 -14.83
CA THR A 72 6.25 -7.30 -15.32
C THR A 72 7.28 -8.07 -14.52
N GLY A 73 6.94 -8.48 -13.30
CA GLY A 73 7.82 -9.28 -12.45
C GLY A 73 7.80 -10.75 -12.81
N ALA A 74 8.93 -11.42 -12.62
CA ALA A 74 9.03 -12.85 -12.86
C ALA A 74 8.26 -13.64 -11.78
N TYR A 75 7.52 -14.64 -12.24
CA TYR A 75 6.89 -15.66 -11.39
C TYR A 75 7.42 -17.03 -11.83
N ASP A 76 7.95 -17.80 -10.89
CA ASP A 76 8.42 -19.16 -11.14
C ASP A 76 7.72 -20.15 -10.21
N ARG A 77 6.92 -21.03 -10.81
CA ARG A 77 6.16 -22.06 -10.10
C ARG A 77 7.06 -23.01 -9.31
N ALA A 78 8.30 -23.25 -9.77
CA ALA A 78 9.25 -24.11 -9.07
C ALA A 78 9.57 -23.58 -7.65
N ASN A 79 9.46 -22.27 -7.41
CA ASN A 79 9.66 -21.69 -6.08
C ASN A 79 8.56 -22.08 -5.08
N ASN A 80 7.41 -22.54 -5.56
CA ASN A 80 6.30 -23.01 -4.73
C ASN A 80 6.44 -24.50 -4.38
N GLU A 81 7.21 -25.28 -5.15
CA GLU A 81 7.35 -26.71 -4.94
C GLU A 81 8.11 -27.00 -3.63
N GLY A 82 7.50 -27.77 -2.74
CA GLY A 82 8.06 -28.04 -1.41
C GLY A 82 8.18 -26.80 -0.51
N SER A 83 7.64 -25.65 -0.93
CA SER A 83 7.73 -24.41 -0.18
C SER A 83 6.53 -24.21 0.75
N VAL A 84 6.82 -23.81 1.99
CA VAL A 84 5.79 -23.31 2.93
C VAL A 84 5.36 -21.88 2.64
N ASN A 85 6.05 -21.16 1.74
CA ASN A 85 5.74 -19.77 1.40
C ASN A 85 5.70 -19.57 -0.12
N PRO A 86 4.52 -19.75 -0.74
CA PRO A 86 4.30 -19.49 -2.17
C PRO A 86 4.49 -18.02 -2.58
N SER A 87 4.59 -17.10 -1.61
CA SER A 87 4.84 -15.67 -1.86
C SER A 87 6.31 -15.33 -2.03
N PHE A 88 7.23 -16.31 -1.97
CA PHE A 88 8.66 -16.10 -2.27
C PHE A 88 8.89 -15.97 -3.79
N GLN A 89 8.40 -14.86 -4.34
CA GLN A 89 8.39 -14.52 -5.76
C GLN A 89 8.71 -13.03 -5.92
N VAL A 90 9.23 -12.61 -7.07
CA VAL A 90 9.44 -11.17 -7.35
C VAL A 90 8.22 -10.52 -8.00
N GLY A 91 7.39 -11.30 -8.71
CA GLY A 91 6.09 -10.89 -9.25
C GLY A 91 5.03 -11.97 -9.07
N THR A 92 3.78 -11.61 -9.35
CA THR A 92 2.61 -12.50 -9.25
C THR A 92 2.35 -13.26 -10.55
N GLY A 93 2.81 -12.72 -11.69
CA GLY A 93 2.49 -13.23 -13.01
C GLY A 93 1.03 -13.01 -13.43
N SER A 94 0.24 -12.27 -12.65
CA SER A 94 -1.18 -12.00 -12.89
C SER A 94 -1.46 -10.51 -13.12
N TRP A 95 -2.59 -10.23 -13.77
CA TRP A 95 -3.12 -8.88 -13.90
C TRP A 95 -4.05 -8.61 -12.71
N ASP A 96 -3.54 -7.91 -11.69
CA ASP A 96 -4.36 -7.62 -10.52
C ASP A 96 -4.98 -6.22 -10.61
N TYR A 97 -6.17 -6.06 -10.03
CA TYR A 97 -6.88 -4.78 -9.98
C TYR A 97 -6.93 -4.28 -8.55
N VAL A 98 -6.70 -2.98 -8.37
CA VAL A 98 -6.71 -2.35 -7.05
C VAL A 98 -7.87 -1.38 -6.98
N LEU A 99 -8.65 -1.46 -5.91
CA LEU A 99 -9.55 -0.40 -5.46
C LEU A 99 -8.94 0.24 -4.23
N ALA A 100 -8.96 1.56 -4.15
CA ALA A 100 -8.27 2.30 -3.10
C ALA A 100 -9.09 3.49 -2.61
N ALA A 101 -9.02 3.76 -1.31
CA ALA A 101 -9.62 4.91 -0.68
C ALA A 101 -8.70 5.47 0.40
N ASN A 102 -8.49 6.78 0.36
CA ASN A 102 -7.73 7.52 1.36
C ASN A 102 -8.62 8.61 1.96
N TYR A 103 -8.73 8.64 3.27
CA TYR A 103 -9.42 9.70 3.99
C TYR A 103 -8.46 10.36 4.96
N SER A 104 -8.43 11.68 4.99
CA SER A 104 -7.70 12.41 6.02
C SER A 104 -8.50 13.55 6.60
N ILE A 105 -8.23 13.84 7.86
CA ILE A 105 -8.79 14.97 8.60
C ILE A 105 -7.67 15.68 9.35
N GLY A 106 -7.53 16.98 9.07
CA GLY A 106 -6.66 17.87 9.82
C GLY A 106 -7.44 18.68 10.84
N TYR A 107 -6.87 18.83 12.04
CA TYR A 107 -7.35 19.75 13.08
C TYR A 107 -6.15 20.47 13.69
N GLU A 108 -6.09 21.79 13.53
CA GLU A 108 -4.92 22.60 13.93
C GLU A 108 -3.60 22.03 13.36
N ASN A 109 -2.72 21.55 14.23
CA ASN A 109 -1.45 20.91 13.90
C ASN A 109 -1.52 19.38 13.95
N TRP A 110 -2.69 18.78 14.15
CA TRP A 110 -2.90 17.33 14.12
C TRP A 110 -3.46 16.88 12.77
N GLY A 111 -3.06 15.68 12.35
CA GLY A 111 -3.62 14.99 11.20
C GLY A 111 -3.99 13.56 11.56
N LEU A 112 -5.13 13.10 11.09
CA LEU A 112 -5.52 11.69 11.10
C LEU A 112 -5.70 11.25 9.65
N GLY A 113 -5.06 10.16 9.25
CA GLY A 113 -5.20 9.52 7.95
C GLY A 113 -5.68 8.10 8.09
N VAL A 114 -6.60 7.69 7.21
CA VAL A 114 -7.12 6.34 7.07
C VAL A 114 -6.92 5.92 5.62
N LEU A 115 -6.40 4.71 5.40
CA LEU A 115 -6.26 4.11 4.08
C LEU A 115 -6.99 2.76 4.06
N ALA A 116 -7.58 2.44 2.92
CA ALA A 116 -8.20 1.15 2.67
C ALA A 116 -8.03 0.79 1.18
N ASN A 117 -7.42 -0.36 0.92
CA ASN A 117 -7.17 -0.87 -0.41
C ASN A 117 -7.66 -2.32 -0.51
N TYR A 118 -8.31 -2.66 -1.61
CA TYR A 118 -8.68 -4.03 -1.93
C TYR A 118 -8.07 -4.41 -3.27
N THR A 119 -7.18 -5.40 -3.25
CA THR A 119 -6.52 -5.95 -4.44
C THR A 119 -7.25 -7.22 -4.84
N ILE A 120 -7.92 -7.16 -5.99
CA ILE A 120 -8.55 -8.28 -6.67
C ILE A 120 -7.46 -8.95 -7.50
N LYS A 121 -7.10 -10.17 -7.13
CA LYS A 121 -6.05 -10.92 -7.81
C LYS A 121 -6.64 -11.82 -8.87
N THR A 122 -5.89 -12.07 -9.93
CA THR A 122 -6.33 -12.98 -11.00
C THR A 122 -5.44 -14.21 -11.07
N GLU A 123 -5.92 -15.22 -11.80
CA GLU A 123 -5.09 -16.39 -12.11
C GLU A 123 -3.99 -15.98 -13.10
N ASN A 124 -2.78 -16.51 -12.89
CA ASN A 124 -1.64 -16.32 -13.78
C ASN A 124 -1.54 -17.45 -14.82
N ASN A 125 -0.61 -17.32 -15.78
CA ASN A 125 -0.39 -18.30 -16.84
C ASN A 125 0.06 -19.69 -16.34
N ALA A 126 0.51 -19.79 -15.09
CA ALA A 126 0.88 -21.06 -14.46
C ALA A 126 -0.28 -21.70 -13.68
N GLN A 127 -1.51 -21.21 -13.87
CA GLN A 127 -2.74 -21.66 -13.19
C GLN A 127 -2.68 -21.52 -11.67
N TYR A 128 -1.99 -20.47 -11.21
CA TYR A 128 -1.92 -20.09 -9.82
C TYR A 128 -2.65 -18.77 -9.63
N HIS A 129 -3.51 -18.71 -8.61
CA HIS A 129 -4.31 -17.56 -8.25
C HIS A 129 -3.95 -17.21 -6.81
N PHE A 130 -3.23 -16.10 -6.62
CA PHE A 130 -3.02 -15.57 -5.28
C PHE A 130 -4.35 -15.07 -4.72
N GLY A 131 -4.59 -15.24 -3.42
CA GLY A 131 -5.82 -14.77 -2.80
C GLY A 131 -5.91 -13.25 -2.76
N ASP A 132 -7.13 -12.75 -2.94
CA ASP A 132 -7.47 -11.33 -2.79
C ASP A 132 -6.97 -10.77 -1.47
N GLN A 133 -6.60 -9.48 -1.48
CA GLN A 133 -5.90 -8.87 -0.36
C GLN A 133 -6.56 -7.54 0.02
N PHE A 134 -6.97 -7.43 1.28
CA PHE A 134 -7.45 -6.20 1.87
C PHE A 134 -6.37 -5.59 2.77
N THR A 135 -5.92 -4.38 2.44
CA THR A 135 -4.95 -3.61 3.23
C THR A 135 -5.64 -2.40 3.82
N TYR A 136 -5.48 -2.18 5.12
CA TYR A 136 -6.05 -1.03 5.81
C TYR A 136 -5.03 -0.41 6.76
N GLY A 137 -5.24 0.85 7.12
CA GLY A 137 -4.40 1.49 8.10
C GLY A 137 -4.94 2.81 8.59
N VAL A 138 -4.48 3.21 9.78
CA VAL A 138 -4.78 4.49 10.41
C VAL A 138 -3.49 5.08 10.97
N ASN A 139 -3.24 6.36 10.70
CA ASN A 139 -2.09 7.09 11.20
C ASN A 139 -2.54 8.40 11.84
N LEU A 140 -2.03 8.69 13.02
CA LEU A 140 -2.13 9.98 13.68
C LEU A 140 -0.78 10.69 13.55
N SER A 141 -0.79 11.95 13.13
CA SER A 141 0.39 12.77 12.94
C SER A 141 0.25 14.13 13.61
N LYS A 142 1.38 14.76 13.90
CA LYS A 142 1.42 16.13 14.42
C LYS A 142 2.50 16.95 13.74
N VAL A 143 2.15 18.15 13.30
CA VAL A 143 3.05 19.07 12.60
C VAL A 143 3.76 19.98 13.60
N TYR A 144 5.09 19.97 13.56
CA TYR A 144 5.96 20.89 14.27
C TYR A 144 6.69 21.78 13.27
N ASN A 145 6.43 23.09 13.30
CA ASN A 145 7.15 24.05 12.46
C ASN A 145 8.40 24.53 13.21
N THR A 146 9.57 24.52 12.57
CA THR A 146 10.85 24.97 13.17
C THR A 146 11.56 25.95 12.24
N ILE A 147 12.40 26.83 12.80
CA ILE A 147 13.11 27.87 12.02
C ILE A 147 14.20 27.28 11.11
N LYS A 148 14.89 26.20 11.54
CA LYS A 148 15.97 25.56 10.77
C LYS A 148 15.52 24.39 9.90
N ILE A 149 14.37 23.79 10.23
CA ILE A 149 13.77 22.64 9.57
C ILE A 149 12.31 23.03 9.39
N ASP A 150 11.90 23.36 8.16
CA ASP A 150 10.58 23.92 7.88
C ASP A 150 9.48 23.19 8.64
N LYS A 151 9.45 21.86 8.53
CA LYS A 151 8.48 21.00 9.21
C LYS A 151 9.05 19.67 9.63
N ILE A 152 8.67 19.23 10.83
CA ILE A 152 8.83 17.85 11.31
C ILE A 152 7.45 17.30 11.62
N ILE A 153 7.13 16.13 11.09
CA ILE A 153 5.82 15.50 11.21
C ILE A 153 5.99 14.05 11.70
N PRO A 154 6.16 13.82 13.02
CA PRO A 154 6.07 12.49 13.58
C PRO A 154 4.65 11.93 13.37
N TYR A 155 4.60 10.61 13.19
CA TYR A 155 3.35 9.86 13.10
C TYR A 155 3.45 8.52 13.82
N ALA A 156 2.30 8.08 14.32
CA ALA A 156 2.09 6.77 14.91
C ALA A 156 0.78 6.18 14.40
N GLY A 157 0.71 4.87 14.26
CA GLY A 157 -0.47 4.25 13.65
C GLY A 157 -0.48 2.73 13.70
N LEU A 158 -1.51 2.18 13.07
CA LEU A 158 -1.68 0.75 12.84
C LEU A 158 -1.91 0.52 11.35
N ALA A 159 -1.43 -0.60 10.85
CA ALA A 159 -1.77 -1.09 9.51
C ALA A 159 -2.00 -2.60 9.57
N GLY A 160 -2.91 -3.10 8.75
CA GLY A 160 -3.18 -4.53 8.68
C GLY A 160 -3.45 -4.98 7.28
N GLU A 161 -3.27 -6.28 7.08
CA GLU A 161 -3.51 -6.96 5.82
C GLU A 161 -4.27 -8.24 6.08
N VAL A 162 -5.28 -8.51 5.26
CA VAL A 162 -6.06 -9.75 5.27
C VAL A 162 -5.95 -10.36 3.88
N TYR A 163 -5.54 -11.61 3.82
CA TYR A 163 -5.32 -12.35 2.58
C TYR A 163 -6.31 -13.52 2.51
N ALA A 164 -7.00 -13.63 1.38
CA ALA A 164 -7.79 -14.80 1.07
C ALA A 164 -6.88 -15.99 0.71
N GLU A 165 -7.49 -17.17 0.60
CA GLU A 165 -6.79 -18.39 0.24
C GLU A 165 -6.31 -18.36 -1.23
N ASN A 166 -5.08 -18.81 -1.46
CA ASN A 166 -4.55 -19.01 -2.80
C ASN A 166 -5.20 -20.25 -3.43
N LYS A 167 -5.23 -20.30 -4.77
CA LYS A 167 -5.68 -21.47 -5.53
C LYS A 167 -4.62 -21.91 -6.52
N ASN A 168 -4.48 -23.22 -6.67
CA ASN A 168 -3.63 -23.87 -7.65
C ASN A 168 -4.48 -24.83 -8.49
N TYR A 169 -4.56 -24.60 -9.80
CA TYR A 169 -5.52 -25.28 -10.69
C TYR A 169 -6.98 -25.16 -10.19
N GLY A 170 -7.34 -24.00 -9.63
CA GLY A 170 -8.65 -23.75 -9.03
C GLY A 170 -8.89 -24.44 -7.68
N LEU A 171 -7.95 -25.25 -7.19
CA LEU A 171 -8.05 -25.91 -5.89
C LEU A 171 -7.41 -25.04 -4.80
N PRO A 172 -8.05 -24.92 -3.62
CA PRO A 172 -7.50 -24.16 -2.51
C PRO A 172 -6.14 -24.71 -2.05
N VAL A 173 -5.21 -23.81 -1.72
CA VAL A 173 -3.90 -24.15 -1.14
C VAL A 173 -3.98 -23.92 0.36
N ALA A 174 -3.85 -24.99 1.14
CA ALA A 174 -3.93 -24.94 2.60
C ALA A 174 -2.92 -23.95 3.20
N ASP A 175 -3.30 -23.34 4.33
CA ASP A 175 -2.47 -22.43 5.13
C ASP A 175 -1.95 -21.17 4.39
N THR A 176 -2.66 -20.75 3.33
CA THR A 176 -2.32 -19.52 2.59
C THR A 176 -3.19 -18.31 2.91
N GLN A 177 -4.36 -18.53 3.52
CA GLN A 177 -5.19 -17.43 4.06
C GLN A 177 -4.60 -16.93 5.38
N GLY A 178 -4.84 -15.66 5.70
CA GLY A 178 -4.42 -15.14 7.00
C GLY A 178 -4.58 -13.64 7.14
N ASN A 179 -4.10 -13.13 8.26
CA ASN A 179 -4.07 -11.70 8.54
C ASN A 179 -2.83 -11.32 9.33
N VAL A 180 -2.41 -10.07 9.19
CA VAL A 180 -1.30 -9.49 9.94
C VAL A 180 -1.65 -8.07 10.36
N LEU A 181 -1.18 -7.67 11.54
CA LEU A 181 -1.32 -6.32 12.08
C LEU A 181 0.06 -5.79 12.46
N PHE A 182 0.34 -4.56 12.05
CA PHE A 182 1.57 -3.84 12.27
C PHE A 182 1.32 -2.58 13.08
N ALA A 183 2.23 -2.26 13.99
CA ALA A 183 2.37 -0.90 14.52
C ALA A 183 3.27 -0.08 13.59
N ARG A 184 2.91 1.18 13.39
CA ARG A 184 3.66 2.14 12.56
C ARG A 184 4.15 3.28 13.43
N LEU A 185 5.43 3.60 13.32
CA LEU A 185 6.07 4.76 13.96
C LEU A 185 7.06 5.35 12.96
N GLY A 186 7.04 6.67 12.78
CA GLY A 186 7.96 7.34 11.87
C GLY A 186 7.86 8.85 11.96
N SER A 187 8.63 9.53 11.12
CA SER A 187 8.52 10.98 10.94
C SER A 187 8.81 11.36 9.51
N GLU A 188 8.10 12.36 9.02
CA GLU A 188 8.46 13.09 7.81
C GLU A 188 9.22 14.36 8.21
N ILE A 189 10.24 14.73 7.44
CA ILE A 189 11.05 15.93 7.65
C ILE A 189 11.09 16.68 6.33
N SER A 190 10.65 17.94 6.36
CA SER A 190 10.72 18.84 5.23
C SER A 190 11.83 19.84 5.46
N PHE A 191 12.79 19.87 4.55
CA PHE A 191 13.84 20.89 4.50
C PHE A 191 13.35 22.01 3.58
N GLY A 192 13.40 23.25 4.08
CA GLY A 192 13.17 24.41 3.23
C GLY A 192 14.18 24.48 2.10
N LYS A 193 13.77 25.15 1.03
CA LYS A 193 14.70 25.59 -0.01
C LYS A 193 15.52 26.78 0.45
#